data_AF-A0A7C0YDE6-F1
#
_entry.id   AF-A0A7C0YDE6-F1
#
_cell.length_a   1.000
_cell.length_b   1.000
_cell.length_c   1.000
_cell.angle_alpha   90.00
_cell.angle_beta   90.00
_cell.angle_gamma   90.00
#
_symmetry.space_group_name_H-M   'P 1'
#
loop_
_entity.id
_entity.type
_entity.pdbx_description
1 polymer ?
#
loop_
_entity_poly.entity_id
_entity_poly.type
_entity_poly.pdbx_seq_one_letter_code
_entity_poly.pdbx_strand_id
1 'polypeptide(L)'
;MISISVVSIAVISVLLFGSVEAWAFALVGLITLVVFNLWIYGDIGVLGISPSRWQKTLYISISGLVLLYILQVIPLPASLLRFFSHRSYELMKEIYTVPFSSGSISFCKYCTLNGVVRLVIYVMIFFMAASLTGRDGLMRRTMTAVVIFGFIIAFFAIIQKASWNGRIYWFR
;
A
#
# COMPACT_ATOMS: atom_id res chain seq x y z
N MET A 1 -0.01 18.13 -12.08
CA MET A 1 0.66 16.82 -12.31
C MET A 1 0.19 15.78 -11.30
N ILE A 2 0.31 16.02 -9.98
CA ILE A 2 -0.06 15.02 -8.96
C ILE A 2 -1.48 14.45 -9.06
N SER A 3 -2.49 15.28 -9.34
CA SER A 3 -3.88 14.81 -9.53
C SER A 3 -3.98 13.77 -10.65
N ILE A 4 -3.34 14.01 -11.79
CA ILE A 4 -3.30 13.07 -12.91
C ILE A 4 -2.57 11.79 -12.48
N SER A 5 -1.44 11.91 -11.80
CA SER A 5 -0.67 10.74 -11.35
C SER A 5 -1.44 9.86 -10.37
N VAL A 6 -2.15 10.44 -9.40
CA VAL A 6 -2.99 9.70 -8.44
C VAL A 6 -4.13 8.97 -9.17
N VAL A 7 -4.82 9.65 -10.09
CA VAL A 7 -5.87 9.03 -10.91
C VAL A 7 -5.31 7.90 -11.77
N SER A 8 -4.18 8.12 -12.45
CA SER A 8 -3.55 7.10 -13.29
C SER A 8 -3.14 5.87 -12.49
N ILE A 9 -2.56 6.04 -11.30
CA ILE A 9 -2.22 4.93 -10.41
C ILE A 9 -3.49 4.17 -10.01
N ALA A 10 -4.56 4.86 -9.62
CA ALA A 10 -5.83 4.24 -9.26
C ALA A 10 -6.43 3.44 -10.43
N VAL A 11 -6.52 4.03 -11.61
CA VAL A 11 -7.04 3.39 -12.83
C VAL A 11 -6.21 2.17 -13.20
N ILE A 12 -4.89 2.30 -13.29
CA ILE A 12 -3.97 1.20 -13.61
C ILE A 12 -4.08 0.08 -12.57
N SER A 13 -4.17 0.41 -11.28
CA SER A 13 -4.28 -0.60 -10.23
C SER A 13 -5.53 -1.46 -10.34
N VAL A 14 -6.66 -0.87 -10.75
CA VAL A 14 -7.92 -1.59 -10.97
C VAL A 14 -7.85 -2.42 -12.26
N LEU A 15 -7.34 -1.83 -13.35
CA LEU A 15 -7.22 -2.52 -14.65
C LEU A 15 -6.27 -3.73 -14.58
N LEU A 16 -5.25 -3.68 -13.73
CA LEU A 16 -4.36 -4.81 -13.46
C LEU A 16 -5.01 -5.82 -12.47
N PHE A 17 -6.28 -6.14 -12.68
CA PHE A 17 -7.09 -7.09 -11.90
C PHE A 17 -7.13 -6.79 -10.40
N GLY A 18 -7.14 -5.51 -10.01
CA GLY A 18 -7.11 -5.13 -8.60
C GLY A 18 -5.85 -5.61 -7.86
N SER A 19 -4.75 -5.90 -8.57
CA SER A 19 -3.45 -6.26 -7.99
C SER A 19 -3.45 -7.58 -7.21
N VAL A 20 -4.23 -8.57 -7.67
CA VAL A 20 -4.24 -9.92 -7.07
C VAL A 20 -2.91 -10.64 -7.35
N GLU A 21 -2.34 -10.43 -8.53
CA GLU A 21 -1.08 -11.03 -8.95
C GLU A 21 0.14 -10.26 -8.45
N ALA A 22 1.19 -10.98 -8.05
CA ALA A 22 2.41 -10.38 -7.48
C ALA A 22 3.12 -9.41 -8.45
N TRP A 23 3.11 -9.71 -9.76
CA TRP A 23 3.73 -8.85 -10.78
C TRP A 23 2.96 -7.54 -10.97
N ALA A 24 1.62 -7.59 -10.94
CA ALA A 24 0.76 -6.41 -11.06
C ALA A 24 0.98 -5.50 -9.87
N PHE A 25 1.07 -6.09 -8.68
CA PHE A 25 1.39 -5.37 -7.46
C PHE A 25 2.78 -4.72 -7.50
N ALA A 26 3.81 -5.45 -7.95
CA ALA A 26 5.15 -4.90 -8.10
C ALA A 26 5.18 -3.71 -9.09
N LEU A 27 4.47 -3.81 -10.22
CA LEU A 27 4.39 -2.75 -11.21
C LEU A 27 3.71 -1.49 -10.66
N VAL A 28 2.53 -1.63 -10.04
CA VAL A 28 1.82 -0.50 -9.39
C VAL A 28 2.67 0.12 -8.29
N GLY A 29 3.36 -0.71 -7.49
CA GLY A 29 4.28 -0.26 -6.46
C GLY A 29 5.45 0.55 -7.01
N LEU A 30 6.07 0.10 -8.09
CA LEU A 30 7.18 0.79 -8.73
C LEU A 30 6.74 2.13 -9.34
N ILE A 31 5.59 2.17 -10.02
CA ILE A 31 5.01 3.42 -10.54
C ILE A 31 4.74 4.39 -9.39
N THR A 32 4.14 3.91 -8.31
CA THR A 32 3.84 4.72 -7.11
C THR A 32 5.13 5.28 -6.52
N LEU A 33 6.17 4.46 -6.36
CA LEU A 33 7.46 4.88 -5.83
C LEU A 33 8.10 5.98 -6.68
N VAL A 34 8.13 5.80 -8.01
CA VAL A 34 8.72 6.79 -8.93
C VAL A 34 7.96 8.12 -8.86
N VAL A 35 6.63 8.08 -8.97
CA VAL A 35 5.79 9.29 -8.89
C VAL A 35 5.92 9.97 -7.54
N PHE A 36 5.93 9.21 -6.44
CA PHE A 36 6.05 9.74 -5.09
C PHE A 36 7.38 10.47 -4.89
N ASN A 37 8.50 9.91 -5.37
CA ASN A 37 9.80 10.56 -5.31
C ASN A 37 9.83 11.85 -6.16
N LEU A 38 9.34 11.79 -7.39
CA LEU A 38 9.22 12.98 -8.25
C LEU A 38 8.36 14.07 -7.59
N TRP A 39 7.29 13.68 -6.91
CA TRP A 39 6.44 14.60 -6.16
C TRP A 39 7.17 15.23 -4.96
N ILE A 40 7.91 14.44 -4.16
CA ILE A 40 8.70 14.98 -3.04
C ILE A 40 9.71 16.02 -3.55
N TYR A 41 10.47 15.68 -4.58
CA TYR A 41 11.48 16.59 -5.14
C TYR A 41 10.85 17.85 -5.74
N GLY A 42 9.70 17.73 -6.40
CA GLY A 42 9.05 18.86 -7.07
C GLY A 42 8.23 19.76 -6.16
N ASP A 43 7.49 19.22 -5.19
CA ASP A 43 6.46 19.94 -4.44
C ASP A 43 6.93 20.32 -3.02
N ILE A 44 7.70 19.46 -2.35
CA ILE A 44 8.20 19.70 -0.98
C ILE A 44 9.48 20.54 -1.00
N GLY A 45 10.35 20.34 -1.99
CA GLY A 45 11.62 21.08 -2.13
C GLY A 45 11.48 22.50 -2.68
N VAL A 46 10.44 22.79 -3.47
CA VAL A 46 10.35 24.05 -4.26
C VAL A 46 9.30 25.03 -3.71
N LEU A 47 8.23 24.57 -3.06
CA LEU A 47 7.10 25.43 -2.67
C LEU A 47 7.05 25.81 -1.18
N GLY A 48 7.96 25.29 -0.34
CA GLY A 48 8.00 25.64 1.10
C GLY A 48 6.70 25.34 1.86
N ILE A 49 5.87 24.43 1.35
CA ILE A 49 4.57 24.11 1.93
C ILE A 49 4.80 23.35 3.23
N SER A 50 4.69 24.06 4.37
CA SER A 50 4.67 23.42 5.69
C SER A 50 3.40 22.56 5.80
N PRO A 51 3.51 21.26 6.11
CA PRO A 51 2.34 20.43 6.32
C PRO A 51 1.48 20.98 7.45
N SER A 52 0.15 20.93 7.27
CA SER A 52 -0.82 21.36 8.27
C SER A 52 -0.73 20.50 9.54
N ARG A 53 -1.26 21.00 10.66
CA ARG A 53 -1.24 20.28 11.95
C ARG A 53 -1.90 18.90 11.86
N TRP A 54 -2.98 18.79 11.09
CA TRP A 54 -3.67 17.53 10.83
C TRP A 54 -2.82 16.56 10.00
N GLN A 55 -2.16 17.06 8.95
CA GLN A 55 -1.24 16.27 8.15
C GLN A 55 -0.09 15.73 9.01
N LYS A 56 0.51 16.55 9.88
CA LYS A 56 1.57 16.10 10.81
C LYS A 56 1.11 14.96 11.73
N THR A 57 -0.11 15.05 12.26
CA THR A 57 -0.68 14.02 13.14
C THR A 57 -0.90 12.70 12.39
N LEU A 58 -1.42 12.78 11.16
CA LEU A 58 -1.57 11.62 10.27
C LEU A 58 -0.20 11.01 9.91
N TYR A 59 0.81 11.84 9.66
CA TYR A 59 2.17 11.40 9.33
C TYR A 59 2.77 10.59 10.49
N ILE A 60 2.63 11.09 11.72
CA ILE A 60 3.11 10.39 12.92
C ILE A 60 2.39 9.05 13.09
N SER A 61 1.06 9.03 12.93
CA SER A 61 0.25 7.82 13.11
C SER A 61 0.64 6.73 12.09
N ILE A 62 0.80 7.14 10.84
CA ILE A 62 1.20 6.26 9.74
C ILE A 62 2.63 5.76 9.91
N SER A 63 3.57 6.64 10.27
CA SER A 63 4.96 6.25 10.55
C SER A 63 5.03 5.28 11.73
N GLY A 64 4.19 5.45 12.75
CA GLY A 64 4.04 4.50 13.85
C GLY A 64 3.58 3.12 13.37
N LEU A 65 2.59 3.06 12.48
CA LEU A 65 2.14 1.80 11.88
C LEU A 65 3.26 1.11 11.07
N VAL A 66 3.98 1.87 10.23
CA VAL A 66 5.11 1.32 9.46
C VAL A 66 6.21 0.82 10.40
N LEU A 67 6.52 1.54 11.48
CA LEU A 67 7.50 1.14 12.47
C LEU A 67 7.11 -0.16 13.18
N LEU A 68 5.84 -0.34 13.55
CA LEU A 68 5.34 -1.58 14.13
C LEU A 68 5.56 -2.77 13.19
N TYR A 69 5.33 -2.58 11.90
CA TYR A 69 5.56 -3.62 10.89
C TYR A 69 7.05 -3.94 10.70
N ILE A 70 7.93 -2.94 10.71
CA ILE A 70 9.38 -3.14 10.67
C ILE A 70 9.84 -3.94 11.90
N LEU A 71 9.35 -3.58 13.09
CA LEU A 71 9.64 -4.31 14.34
C LEU A 71 9.18 -5.78 14.29
N GLN A 72 8.10 -6.09 13.56
CA GLN A 72 7.63 -7.47 13.40
C GLN A 72 8.54 -8.33 12.50
N VAL A 73 9.30 -7.70 11.59
CA VAL A 73 10.17 -8.40 10.63
C VAL A 73 11.61 -8.54 11.15
N ILE A 74 12.08 -7.60 11.96
CA ILE A 74 13.44 -7.63 12.51
C ILE A 74 13.64 -8.90 13.37
N PRO A 75 14.72 -9.67 13.15
CA PRO A 75 15.05 -10.80 14.00
C PRO A 75 15.45 -10.28 15.38
N LEU A 76 14.67 -10.63 16.40
CA LEU A 76 14.94 -10.29 17.79
C LEU A 76 15.69 -11.45 18.47
N PRO A 77 16.57 -11.16 19.44
CA PRO A 77 17.16 -12.20 20.27
C PRO A 77 16.06 -12.95 21.04
N ALA A 78 16.30 -14.24 21.30
CA ALA A 78 15.34 -15.15 21.93
C ALA A 78 14.75 -14.60 23.25
N SER A 79 15.52 -13.86 24.04
CA SER A 79 15.08 -13.22 25.29
C SER A 79 14.00 -12.16 25.05
N LEU A 80 14.20 -11.27 24.08
CA LEU A 80 13.21 -10.25 23.70
C LEU A 80 12.00 -10.89 23.05
N LEU A 81 12.21 -11.90 22.20
CA LEU A 81 11.10 -12.61 21.55
C LEU A 81 10.17 -13.26 22.59
N ARG A 82 10.73 -13.90 23.63
CA ARG A 82 9.95 -14.50 24.73
C ARG A 82 9.14 -13.46 25.50
N PHE A 83 9.68 -12.25 25.65
CA PHE A 83 8.99 -11.14 26.33
C PHE A 83 7.84 -10.58 25.49
N PHE A 84 8.07 -10.34 24.19
CA PHE A 84 7.07 -9.72 23.30
C PHE A 84 6.02 -10.69 22.77
N SER A 85 6.39 -11.95 22.48
CA SER A 85 5.46 -12.96 21.95
C SER A 85 5.84 -14.36 22.42
N HIS A 86 5.25 -14.75 23.56
CA HIS A 86 5.46 -16.08 24.13
C HIS A 86 5.09 -17.20 23.16
N ARG A 87 3.95 -17.08 22.46
CA ARG A 87 3.49 -18.10 21.49
C ARG A 87 4.42 -18.22 20.28
N SER A 88 4.92 -17.10 19.74
CA SER A 88 5.86 -17.16 18.60
C SER A 88 7.16 -17.87 19.02
N TYR A 89 7.59 -17.66 20.27
CA TYR A 89 8.77 -18.34 20.83
C TYR A 89 8.54 -19.86 21.00
N GLU A 90 7.40 -20.27 21.55
CA GLU A 90 7.04 -21.70 21.71
C GLU A 90 6.96 -22.41 20.37
N LEU A 91 6.27 -21.82 19.38
CA LEU A 91 6.17 -22.38 18.03
C LEU A 91 7.54 -22.50 17.34
N MET A 92 8.42 -21.50 17.50
CA MET A 92 9.78 -21.61 16.96
C MET A 92 10.59 -22.69 17.67
N LYS A 93 10.44 -22.87 18.97
CA LYS A 93 11.12 -23.92 19.72
C LYS A 93 10.66 -25.32 19.30
N GLU A 94 9.38 -25.47 18.95
CA GLU A 94 8.83 -26.74 18.46
C GLU A 94 9.29 -27.06 17.03
N ILE A 95 9.39 -26.06 16.16
CA ILE A 95 9.79 -26.23 14.76
C ILE A 95 11.30 -26.39 14.60
N TYR A 96 12.10 -25.62 15.34
CA TYR A 96 13.56 -25.71 15.26
C TYR A 96 14.08 -26.73 16.26
N THR A 97 14.63 -27.83 15.76
CA THR A 97 15.25 -28.90 16.56
C THR A 97 16.54 -28.48 17.26
N VAL A 98 17.14 -27.36 16.85
CA VAL A 98 18.34 -26.75 17.44
C VAL A 98 18.00 -25.47 18.20
N PRO A 99 18.73 -25.14 19.27
CA PRO A 99 18.52 -23.90 20.01
C PRO A 99 18.75 -22.70 19.10
N PHE A 100 17.70 -21.92 18.87
CA PHE A 100 17.77 -20.70 18.06
C PHE A 100 18.19 -19.50 18.93
N SER A 101 19.09 -18.67 18.39
CA SER A 101 19.56 -17.46 19.06
C SER A 101 18.71 -16.23 18.74
N SER A 102 18.06 -16.21 17.56
CA SER A 102 17.22 -15.10 17.11
C SER A 102 16.03 -15.57 16.29
N GLY A 103 14.92 -14.81 16.35
CA GLY A 103 13.68 -15.08 15.65
C GLY A 103 12.84 -13.81 15.50
N SER A 104 12.03 -13.71 14.45
CA SER A 104 11.11 -12.58 14.24
C SER A 104 9.83 -12.75 15.06
N ILE A 105 9.14 -11.65 15.41
CA ILE A 105 7.83 -11.74 16.06
C ILE A 105 6.82 -12.43 15.14
N SER A 106 6.87 -12.09 13.84
CA SER A 106 6.05 -12.76 12.83
C SER A 106 6.59 -14.14 12.47
N PHE A 107 5.67 -15.10 12.38
CA PHE A 107 5.93 -16.47 11.95
C PHE A 107 6.25 -16.55 10.46
N CYS A 108 5.46 -15.87 9.60
CA CYS A 108 5.70 -15.80 8.17
C CYS A 108 6.37 -14.48 7.79
N LYS A 109 7.71 -14.44 7.83
CA LYS A 109 8.50 -13.25 7.45
C LYS A 109 8.12 -12.73 6.06
N TYR A 110 7.96 -13.64 5.09
CA TYR A 110 7.61 -13.30 3.72
C TYR A 110 6.23 -12.64 3.61
N CYS A 111 5.22 -13.19 4.27
CA CYS A 111 3.87 -12.66 4.28
C CYS A 111 3.83 -11.26 4.93
N THR A 112 4.52 -11.10 6.06
CA THR A 112 4.60 -9.80 6.75
C THR A 112 5.34 -8.78 5.91
N LEU A 113 6.46 -9.14 5.28
CA LEU A 113 7.22 -8.25 4.40
C LEU A 113 6.37 -7.78 3.21
N ASN A 114 5.63 -8.68 2.56
CA ASN A 114 4.68 -8.31 1.53
C ASN A 114 3.59 -7.35 2.06
N GLY A 115 3.11 -7.58 3.28
CA GLY A 115 2.20 -6.67 3.98
C GLY A 115 2.82 -5.28 4.22
N VAL A 116 4.09 -5.22 4.65
CA VAL A 116 4.82 -3.95 4.85
C VAL A 116 4.93 -3.18 3.54
N VAL A 117 5.34 -3.84 2.46
CA VAL A 117 5.48 -3.21 1.15
C VAL A 117 4.14 -2.67 0.66
N ARG A 118 3.05 -3.45 0.81
CA ARG A 118 1.67 -2.99 0.55
C ARG A 118 1.30 -1.75 1.33
N LEU A 119 1.54 -1.78 2.64
CA LEU A 119 1.25 -0.65 3.52
C LEU A 119 2.02 0.60 3.09
N VAL A 120 3.32 0.47 2.81
CA VAL A 120 4.17 1.59 2.37
C VAL A 120 3.64 2.21 1.07
N ILE A 121 3.26 1.38 0.08
CA ILE A 121 2.67 1.87 -1.18
C ILE A 121 1.35 2.60 -0.92
N TYR A 122 0.46 2.04 -0.11
CA TYR A 122 -0.81 2.68 0.23
C TYR A 122 -0.60 4.01 0.97
N VAL A 123 0.38 4.07 1.86
CA VAL A 123 0.79 5.28 2.57
C VAL A 123 1.30 6.35 1.60
N MET A 124 2.13 5.98 0.63
CA MET A 124 2.61 6.90 -0.41
C MET A 124 1.44 7.47 -1.22
N ILE A 125 0.52 6.63 -1.68
CA ILE A 125 -0.68 7.07 -2.40
C ILE A 125 -1.55 7.97 -1.52
N PHE A 126 -1.73 7.60 -0.25
CA PHE A 126 -2.48 8.40 0.70
C PHE A 126 -1.88 9.79 0.87
N PHE A 127 -0.57 9.93 1.02
CA PHE A 127 0.07 11.24 1.12
C PHE A 127 -0.06 12.06 -0.17
N MET A 128 0.07 11.42 -1.33
CA MET A 128 -0.17 12.10 -2.61
C MET A 128 -1.63 12.54 -2.78
N ALA A 129 -2.59 11.77 -2.27
CA ALA A 129 -4.00 12.14 -2.29
C ALA A 129 -4.32 13.24 -1.27
N ALA A 130 -3.75 13.16 -0.07
CA ALA A 130 -3.93 14.13 1.00
C ALA A 130 -3.28 15.50 0.69
N SER A 131 -2.30 15.54 -0.21
CA SER A 131 -1.73 16.80 -0.71
C SER A 131 -2.65 17.53 -1.71
N LEU A 132 -3.66 16.83 -2.26
CA LEU A 132 -4.71 17.46 -3.06
C LEU A 132 -5.75 18.18 -2.20
N THR A 133 -5.83 17.84 -0.91
CA THR A 133 -6.79 18.42 0.03
C THR A 133 -6.42 19.89 0.28
N GLY A 134 -7.38 20.80 0.08
CA GLY A 134 -7.15 22.25 0.10
C GLY A 134 -6.96 22.88 -1.28
N ARG A 135 -7.00 22.09 -2.37
CA ARG A 135 -7.08 22.58 -3.75
C ARG A 135 -8.38 22.10 -4.41
N ASP A 136 -9.49 22.76 -4.09
CA ASP A 136 -10.86 22.32 -4.42
C ASP A 136 -11.05 21.93 -5.90
N GLY A 137 -10.47 22.69 -6.83
CA GLY A 137 -10.55 22.40 -8.26
C GLY A 137 -9.84 21.08 -8.64
N LEU A 138 -8.67 20.78 -8.07
CA LEU A 138 -7.93 19.55 -8.34
C LEU A 138 -8.57 18.35 -7.65
N MET A 139 -9.06 18.53 -6.43
CA MET A 139 -9.77 17.48 -5.70
C MET A 139 -11.05 17.07 -6.45
N ARG A 140 -11.86 18.04 -6.89
CA ARG A 140 -13.08 17.78 -7.66
C ARG A 140 -12.78 17.05 -8.96
N ARG A 141 -11.77 17.48 -9.72
CA ARG A 141 -11.34 16.77 -10.96
C ARG A 141 -10.92 15.33 -10.69
N THR A 142 -10.16 15.10 -9.62
CA THR A 142 -9.70 13.77 -9.21
C THR A 142 -10.89 12.87 -8.85
N MET A 143 -11.80 13.37 -8.02
CA MET A 143 -13.02 12.65 -7.65
C MET A 143 -13.90 12.36 -8.86
N THR A 144 -14.14 13.35 -9.73
CA THR A 144 -14.92 13.15 -10.97
C THR A 144 -14.30 12.06 -11.85
N ALA A 145 -12.98 12.05 -12.03
CA ALA A 145 -12.29 11.02 -12.81
C ALA A 145 -12.46 9.62 -12.21
N VAL A 146 -12.31 9.49 -10.88
CA VAL A 146 -12.51 8.20 -10.17
C VAL A 146 -13.97 7.73 -10.28
N VAL A 147 -14.94 8.63 -10.15
CA VAL A 147 -16.37 8.30 -10.28
C VAL A 147 -16.71 7.85 -11.70
N ILE A 148 -16.26 8.58 -12.73
CA ILE A 148 -16.48 8.21 -14.13
C ILE A 148 -15.85 6.85 -14.42
N PHE A 149 -14.60 6.63 -14.00
CA PHE A 149 -13.93 5.36 -14.19
C PHE A 149 -14.64 4.21 -13.47
N GLY A 150 -15.03 4.40 -12.21
CA GLY A 150 -15.80 3.42 -11.45
C GLY A 150 -17.14 3.08 -12.12
N PHE A 151 -17.83 4.08 -12.68
CA PHE A 151 -19.06 3.86 -13.45
C PHE A 151 -18.81 3.02 -14.71
N ILE A 152 -17.74 3.32 -15.46
CA ILE A 152 -17.37 2.55 -16.66
C ILE A 152 -17.08 1.09 -16.28
N ILE A 153 -16.31 0.85 -15.21
CA ILE A 153 -16.00 -0.50 -14.73
C ILE A 153 -17.25 -1.23 -14.26
N ALA A 154 -18.16 -0.56 -13.54
CA ALA A 154 -19.42 -1.13 -13.10
C ALA A 154 -20.30 -1.54 -14.29
N PHE A 155 -20.44 -0.67 -15.29
CA PHE A 155 -21.19 -0.95 -16.50
C PHE A 155 -20.58 -2.12 -17.28
N PHE A 156 -19.26 -2.12 -17.42
CA PHE A 156 -18.52 -3.22 -18.03
C PHE A 156 -18.76 -4.55 -17.30
N ALA A 157 -18.74 -4.56 -15.97
CA ALA A 157 -19.00 -5.75 -15.16
C ALA A 157 -20.44 -6.28 -15.35
N ILE A 158 -21.43 -5.40 -15.49
CA ILE A 158 -22.82 -5.79 -15.78
C ILE A 158 -22.90 -6.48 -17.15
N ILE A 159 -22.30 -5.88 -18.18
CA ILE A 159 -22.27 -6.47 -19.53
C ILE A 159 -21.57 -7.83 -19.50
N GLN A 160 -20.42 -7.92 -18.85
CA GLN A 160 -19.67 -9.17 -18.71
C GLN A 160 -20.47 -10.25 -18.00
N LYS A 161 -21.24 -9.89 -16.96
CA LYS A 161 -22.09 -10.84 -16.25
C LYS A 161 -23.27 -11.30 -17.11
N ALA A 162 -23.84 -10.42 -17.92
CA ALA A 162 -24.97 -10.72 -18.78
C ALA A 162 -24.59 -11.59 -20.00
N SER A 163 -23.42 -11.36 -20.61
CA SER A 163 -22.91 -12.13 -21.76
C SER A 163 -21.90 -13.20 -21.37
N TRP A 164 -22.01 -13.71 -20.15
CA TRP A 164 -21.04 -14.62 -19.56
C TRP A 164 -20.92 -15.93 -20.34
N ASN A 165 -19.74 -16.19 -20.89
CA ASN A 165 -19.40 -17.43 -21.61
C ASN A 165 -18.47 -18.36 -20.80
N GLY A 166 -18.51 -18.29 -19.47
CA GLY A 166 -17.61 -19.07 -18.61
C GLY A 166 -16.21 -18.48 -18.41
N ARG A 167 -15.88 -17.36 -19.07
CA ARG A 167 -14.53 -16.75 -19.08
C ARG A 167 -14.50 -15.35 -18.47
N ILE A 168 -13.46 -15.07 -17.69
CA ILE A 168 -13.07 -13.75 -17.19
C ILE A 168 -12.69 -12.86 -18.40
N TYR A 169 -13.36 -11.71 -18.53
CA TYR A 169 -13.21 -10.75 -19.62
C TYR A 169 -13.43 -11.32 -21.04
N TRP A 170 -14.19 -12.42 -21.20
CA TRP A 170 -14.35 -13.17 -22.46
C TRP A 170 -13.07 -13.81 -23.04
N PHE A 171 -11.88 -13.38 -22.60
CA PHE A 171 -10.60 -13.86 -23.11
C PHE A 171 -10.01 -15.00 -22.29
N ARG A 172 -10.30 -15.11 -20.99
CA ARG A 172 -9.70 -16.11 -20.10
C ARG A 172 -10.72 -16.91 -19.31
#